data_AF-A0A6C0DN44-F1
#
_entry.id   AF-A0A6C0DN44-F1
#
_cell.length_a   1.000
_cell.length_b   1.000
_cell.length_c   1.000
_cell.angle_alpha   90.00
_cell.angle_beta   90.00
_cell.angle_gamma   90.00
#
_symmetry.space_group_name_H-M   'P 1'
#
loop_
_entity.id
_entity.type
_entity.pdbx_description
1 polymer ?
#
loop_
_entity_poly.entity_id
_entity_poly.type
_entity_poly.pdbx_seq_one_letter_code
_entity_poly.pdbx_strand_id
1 'polypeptide(L)'
;METDISNNIIHDNSITRQDKNIEKPSILLLSSLFFITNIVTAYFNEQYLYSFLFFILTITSLVVHYNDNFYTNVIDKIAVLSIVLYGGYVLCNKINTNKWLNLLIIIVAFLLCIYLYIYGFIVKEYCFCDKKCVAQTYHFVMHVISSIGHHFIIYL
;
A
#
# COMPACT_ATOMS: atom_id res chain seq x y z
N MET A 1 -11.23 -47.24 47.62
CA MET A 1 -12.20 -46.98 46.54
C MET A 1 -12.12 -45.50 46.26
N GLU A 2 -11.14 -45.18 45.40
CA GLU A 2 -10.75 -43.84 44.97
C GLU A 2 -11.71 -43.36 43.89
N THR A 3 -12.62 -42.46 44.22
CA THR A 3 -13.36 -41.66 43.22
C THR A 3 -13.95 -40.47 43.95
N ASP A 4 -13.18 -39.40 44.17
CA ASP A 4 -13.73 -38.07 44.52
C ASP A 4 -12.68 -36.94 44.41
N ILE A 5 -11.76 -37.02 43.45
CA ILE A 5 -10.77 -35.94 43.19
C ILE A 5 -10.91 -35.35 41.77
N SER A 6 -11.81 -35.87 40.91
CA SER A 6 -11.87 -35.45 39.50
C SER A 6 -12.81 -34.29 39.18
N ASN A 7 -13.40 -33.59 40.16
CA ASN A 7 -14.46 -32.61 39.88
C ASN A 7 -14.10 -31.13 40.14
N ASN A 8 -12.85 -30.80 40.47
CA ASN A 8 -12.44 -29.40 40.69
C ASN A 8 -11.36 -28.87 39.73
N ILE A 9 -11.04 -29.58 38.64
CA ILE A 9 -10.03 -29.14 37.65
C ILE A 9 -10.68 -28.57 36.37
N ILE A 10 -12.02 -28.58 36.24
CA ILE A 10 -12.71 -28.15 35.01
C ILE A 10 -13.20 -26.70 35.10
N HIS A 11 -13.05 -26.02 36.24
CA HIS A 11 -13.64 -24.70 36.44
C HIS A 11 -12.71 -23.50 36.18
N ASP A 12 -11.51 -23.72 35.64
CA ASP A 12 -10.47 -22.67 35.53
C ASP A 12 -9.90 -22.47 34.10
N ASN A 13 -10.64 -22.89 33.07
CA ASN A 13 -10.28 -22.63 31.65
C ASN A 13 -11.32 -21.78 30.90
N SER A 14 -12.36 -21.32 31.57
CA SER A 14 -13.38 -20.42 31.01
C SER A 14 -13.14 -18.94 31.35
N ILE A 15 -12.00 -18.62 31.98
CA ILE A 15 -11.48 -17.25 32.07
C ILE A 15 -11.00 -16.84 30.68
N THR A 16 -11.97 -16.51 29.82
CA THR A 16 -11.97 -15.29 29.02
C THR A 16 -10.57 -14.83 28.60
N ARG A 17 -9.93 -15.59 27.72
CA ARG A 17 -9.32 -14.96 26.54
C ARG A 17 -10.46 -14.36 25.71
N GLN A 18 -11.08 -13.30 26.27
CA GLN A 18 -11.34 -12.13 25.47
C GLN A 18 -9.96 -11.71 24.99
N ASP A 19 -9.51 -12.34 23.90
CA ASP A 19 -8.59 -11.70 22.99
C ASP A 19 -9.28 -10.38 22.70
N LYS A 20 -8.82 -9.35 23.41
CA LYS A 20 -9.08 -7.99 23.03
C LYS A 20 -8.65 -7.97 21.58
N ASN A 21 -9.64 -8.03 20.69
CA ASN A 21 -9.57 -7.55 19.33
C ASN A 21 -9.20 -6.07 19.44
N ILE A 22 -7.96 -5.80 19.86
CA ILE A 22 -7.24 -4.63 19.44
C ILE A 22 -7.12 -4.91 17.95
N GLU A 23 -8.12 -4.46 17.18
CA GLU A 23 -8.03 -4.37 15.74
C GLU A 23 -6.72 -3.67 15.48
N LYS A 24 -5.68 -4.44 15.15
CA LYS A 24 -4.40 -3.87 14.78
C LYS A 24 -4.73 -2.92 13.63
N PRO A 25 -4.30 -1.65 13.69
CA PRO A 25 -4.45 -0.77 12.54
C PRO A 25 -3.91 -1.53 11.34
N SER A 26 -4.76 -1.70 10.32
CA SER A 26 -4.38 -2.50 9.18
C SER A 26 -3.11 -1.87 8.59
N ILE A 27 -2.08 -2.69 8.36
CA ILE A 27 -0.80 -2.25 7.78
C ILE A 27 -1.03 -1.40 6.51
N LEU A 28 -2.16 -1.63 5.86
CA LEU A 28 -2.71 -0.89 4.74
C LEU A 28 -2.98 0.60 5.02
N LEU A 29 -3.61 0.96 6.16
CA LEU A 29 -3.82 2.37 6.52
C LEU A 29 -2.48 3.10 6.75
N LEU A 30 -1.51 2.41 7.33
CA LEU A 30 -0.16 2.96 7.45
C LEU A 30 0.50 3.11 6.08
N SER A 31 0.27 2.16 5.16
CA SER A 31 0.80 2.19 3.80
C SER A 31 0.29 3.38 3.00
N SER A 32 -0.97 3.79 3.17
CA SER A 32 -1.54 4.94 2.46
C SER A 32 -0.97 6.26 2.96
N LEU A 33 -0.61 6.36 4.24
CA LEU A 33 0.07 7.53 4.79
C LEU A 33 1.47 7.72 4.22
N PHE A 34 2.10 6.68 3.69
CA PHE A 34 3.40 6.80 3.01
C PHE A 34 3.32 7.73 1.79
N PHE A 35 2.16 7.85 1.14
CA PHE A 35 1.99 8.80 0.03
C PHE A 35 2.10 10.27 0.46
N ILE A 36 1.95 10.58 1.75
CA ILE A 36 2.15 11.94 2.27
C ILE A 36 3.58 12.43 2.01
N THR A 37 4.59 11.55 2.03
CA THR A 37 5.96 11.95 1.70
C THR A 37 6.07 12.42 0.25
N ASN A 38 5.32 11.80 -0.67
CA ASN A 38 5.26 12.25 -2.07
C ASN A 38 4.56 13.60 -2.20
N ILE A 39 3.47 13.83 -1.44
CA ILE A 39 2.76 15.12 -1.39
C ILE A 39 3.73 16.22 -0.97
N VAL A 40 4.38 16.05 0.18
CA VAL A 40 5.30 17.03 0.75
C VAL A 40 6.46 17.29 -0.21
N THR A 41 7.07 16.24 -0.75
CA THR A 41 8.20 16.40 -1.69
C THR A 41 7.79 17.08 -2.99
N ALA A 42 6.64 16.72 -3.58
CA ALA A 42 6.12 17.35 -4.78
C ALA A 42 5.79 18.84 -4.55
N TYR A 43 5.19 19.17 -3.40
CA TYR A 43 4.86 20.54 -3.04
C TYR A 43 6.11 21.41 -2.93
N PHE A 44 7.16 20.94 -2.24
CA PHE A 44 8.43 21.68 -2.12
C PHE A 44 9.20 21.82 -3.44
N ASN A 45 8.96 20.95 -4.42
CA ASN A 45 9.52 21.04 -5.77
C ASN A 45 8.58 21.74 -6.76
N GLU A 46 7.60 22.52 -6.26
CA GLU A 46 6.64 23.31 -7.04
C GLU A 46 5.76 22.50 -8.02
N GLN A 47 5.65 21.18 -7.81
CA GLN A 47 4.83 20.26 -8.62
C GLN A 47 3.43 20.12 -8.01
N TYR A 48 2.67 21.23 -7.96
CA TYR A 48 1.39 21.31 -7.25
C TYR A 48 0.33 20.31 -7.74
N LEU A 49 0.21 20.13 -9.06
CA LEU A 49 -0.73 19.16 -9.62
C LEU A 49 -0.38 17.73 -9.20
N TYR A 50 0.92 17.40 -9.17
CA TYR A 50 1.38 16.08 -8.73
C TYR A 50 1.09 15.85 -7.25
N SER A 51 1.35 16.87 -6.41
CA SER A 51 1.01 16.89 -5.00
C SER A 51 -0.50 16.68 -4.78
N PHE A 52 -1.34 17.35 -5.56
CA PHE A 52 -2.79 17.22 -5.48
C PHE A 52 -3.28 15.81 -5.86
N LEU A 53 -2.70 15.20 -6.89
CA LEU A 53 -3.03 13.82 -7.27
C LEU A 53 -2.68 12.83 -6.16
N PHE A 54 -1.49 12.94 -5.54
CA PHE A 54 -1.12 12.11 -4.39
C PHE A 54 -2.02 12.34 -3.17
N PHE A 55 -2.50 13.58 -2.97
CA PHE A 55 -3.47 13.87 -1.94
C PHE A 55 -4.80 13.14 -2.19
N ILE A 56 -5.33 13.20 -3.42
CA ILE A 56 -6.53 12.44 -3.80
C ILE A 56 -6.32 10.95 -3.53
N LEU A 57 -5.20 10.37 -3.98
CA LEU A 57 -4.89 8.95 -3.76
C LEU A 57 -4.84 8.59 -2.27
N THR A 58 -4.26 9.46 -1.45
CA THR A 58 -4.20 9.25 0.01
C THR A 58 -5.62 9.19 0.59
N ILE A 59 -6.50 10.10 0.19
CA ILE A 59 -7.89 10.11 0.65
C ILE A 59 -8.66 8.90 0.13
N THR A 60 -8.56 8.55 -1.16
CA THR A 60 -9.29 7.40 -1.72
C THR A 60 -8.83 6.08 -1.10
N SER A 61 -7.53 5.93 -0.87
CA SER A 61 -6.96 4.72 -0.26
C SER A 61 -7.39 4.58 1.21
N LEU A 62 -7.44 5.68 1.97
CA LEU A 62 -8.01 5.69 3.32
C LEU A 62 -9.50 5.30 3.31
N VAL A 63 -10.28 5.82 2.37
CA VAL A 63 -11.71 5.52 2.25
C VAL A 63 -11.93 4.05 1.88
N VAL A 64 -11.15 3.48 0.96
CA VAL A 64 -11.24 2.05 0.59
C VAL A 64 -10.97 1.15 1.79
N HIS A 65 -9.95 1.47 2.58
CA HIS A 65 -9.62 0.64 3.75
C HIS A 65 -10.61 0.76 4.90
N TYR A 66 -11.34 1.88 4.99
CA TYR A 66 -12.42 2.05 5.95
C TYR A 66 -13.75 1.44 5.48
N ASN A 67 -14.05 1.56 4.19
CA ASN A 67 -15.28 1.06 3.57
C ASN A 67 -14.96 0.38 2.23
N ASP A 68 -14.71 -0.94 2.32
CA ASP A 68 -14.44 -1.78 1.16
C ASP A 68 -15.72 -2.02 0.36
N ASN A 69 -15.90 -1.23 -0.69
CA ASN A 69 -17.00 -1.33 -1.64
C ASN A 69 -16.41 -1.40 -3.05
N PHE A 70 -17.10 -2.06 -3.96
CA PHE A 70 -16.71 -2.10 -5.37
C PHE A 70 -16.47 -0.70 -5.95
N TYR A 71 -17.36 0.27 -5.64
CA TYR A 71 -17.23 1.64 -6.13
C TYR A 71 -16.00 2.37 -5.55
N THR A 72 -15.71 2.22 -4.26
CA THR A 72 -14.56 2.87 -3.62
C THR A 72 -13.26 2.31 -4.19
N ASN A 73 -13.20 0.99 -4.41
CA ASN A 73 -12.07 0.33 -5.06
C ASN A 73 -11.84 0.82 -6.49
N VAL A 74 -12.90 1.03 -7.28
CA VAL A 74 -12.78 1.56 -8.63
C VAL A 74 -12.22 2.98 -8.62
N ILE A 75 -12.73 3.84 -7.72
CA ILE A 75 -12.27 5.23 -7.58
C ILE A 75 -10.78 5.27 -7.21
N ASP A 76 -10.35 4.44 -6.26
CA ASP A 76 -8.94 4.38 -5.85
C ASP A 76 -8.02 3.95 -7.00
N LYS A 77 -8.43 2.94 -7.78
CA LYS A 77 -7.68 2.50 -8.97
C LYS A 77 -7.61 3.58 -10.06
N ILE A 78 -8.66 4.38 -10.22
CA ILE A 78 -8.64 5.54 -11.13
C ILE A 78 -7.61 6.57 -10.63
N ALA A 79 -7.59 6.88 -9.33
CA ALA A 79 -6.60 7.79 -8.75
C ALA A 79 -5.16 7.30 -8.94
N VAL A 80 -4.90 6.00 -8.73
CA VAL A 80 -3.61 5.36 -9.04
C VAL A 80 -3.23 5.55 -10.51
N LEU A 81 -4.16 5.25 -11.43
CA LEU A 81 -3.91 5.38 -12.86
C LEU A 81 -3.59 6.82 -13.26
N SER A 82 -4.31 7.80 -12.70
CA SER A 82 -4.05 9.22 -12.95
C SER A 82 -2.64 9.64 -12.53
N ILE A 83 -2.16 9.18 -11.37
CA ILE A 83 -0.80 9.43 -10.88
C ILE A 83 0.25 8.80 -11.79
N VAL A 84 0.03 7.55 -12.24
CA VAL A 84 0.96 6.86 -13.13
C VAL A 84 1.05 7.57 -14.48
N LEU A 85 -0.08 7.94 -15.08
CA LEU A 85 -0.12 8.65 -16.36
C LEU A 85 0.53 10.02 -16.27
N TYR A 86 0.20 10.80 -15.23
CA TYR A 86 0.79 12.12 -15.02
C TYR A 86 2.29 12.02 -14.69
N GLY A 87 2.69 11.04 -13.89
CA GLY A 87 4.10 10.76 -13.60
C GLY A 87 4.90 10.40 -14.84
N GLY A 88 4.32 9.61 -15.75
CA GLY A 88 4.90 9.33 -17.06
C GLY A 88 5.05 10.59 -17.91
N TYR A 89 4.05 11.46 -17.94
CA TYR A 89 4.13 12.76 -18.62
C TYR A 89 5.26 13.64 -18.06
N VAL A 90 5.35 13.78 -16.73
CA VAL A 90 6.42 14.56 -16.07
C VAL A 90 7.79 13.96 -16.38
N LEU A 91 7.92 12.63 -16.35
CA LEU A 91 9.15 11.93 -16.69
C LEU A 91 9.59 12.25 -18.14
N CYS A 92 8.69 12.12 -19.11
CA CYS A 92 8.98 12.42 -20.51
C CYS A 92 9.46 13.87 -20.72
N ASN A 93 8.86 14.84 -20.03
CA ASN A 93 9.23 16.25 -20.16
C ASN A 93 10.57 16.59 -19.49
N LYS A 94 10.95 15.85 -18.44
CA LYS A 94 12.15 16.12 -17.65
C LYS A 94 13.35 15.25 -18.03
N ILE A 95 13.18 14.32 -18.96
CA ILE A 95 14.28 13.47 -19.42
C ILE A 95 15.42 14.34 -19.95
N ASN A 96 16.56 14.26 -19.26
CA ASN A 96 17.82 14.86 -19.65
C ASN A 96 18.87 13.75 -19.72
N THR A 97 19.68 13.76 -20.77
CA THR A 97 20.71 12.75 -21.06
C THR A 97 21.80 12.66 -19.99
N ASN A 98 21.85 13.56 -19.01
CA ASN A 98 22.81 13.49 -17.92
C ASN A 98 22.31 12.73 -16.67
N LYS A 99 21.03 12.32 -16.62
CA LYS A 99 20.42 11.65 -15.45
C LYS A 99 19.95 10.21 -15.73
N TRP A 100 20.68 9.45 -16.57
CA TRP A 100 20.29 8.08 -16.96
C TRP A 100 20.12 7.10 -15.79
N LEU A 101 20.93 7.20 -14.73
CA LEU A 101 20.79 6.33 -13.55
C LEU A 101 19.43 6.51 -12.86
N ASN A 102 18.97 7.76 -12.71
CA ASN A 102 17.65 8.03 -12.13
C ASN A 102 16.54 7.45 -13.02
N LEU A 103 16.65 7.62 -14.34
CA LEU A 103 15.70 7.05 -15.29
C LEU A 103 15.65 5.52 -15.19
N LEU A 104 16.80 4.86 -15.10
CA LEU A 104 16.88 3.40 -14.94
C LEU A 104 16.17 2.94 -13.65
N ILE A 105 16.44 3.62 -12.52
CA ILE A 105 15.81 3.30 -11.23
C ILE A 105 14.29 3.47 -11.31
N ILE A 106 13.80 4.55 -11.94
CA ILE A 106 12.38 4.80 -12.13
C ILE A 106 11.74 3.66 -12.93
N ILE A 107 12.32 3.28 -14.08
CA ILE A 107 11.80 2.20 -14.93
C ILE A 107 11.77 0.88 -14.17
N VAL A 108 12.84 0.52 -13.47
CA VAL A 108 12.91 -0.71 -12.67
C VAL A 108 11.86 -0.71 -11.56
N ALA A 109 11.66 0.41 -10.87
CA ALA A 109 10.65 0.53 -9.82
C ALA A 109 9.23 0.29 -10.36
N PHE A 110 8.86 0.90 -11.49
CA PHE A 110 7.54 0.69 -12.10
C PHE A 110 7.36 -0.72 -12.66
N LEU A 111 8.39 -1.30 -13.28
CA LEU A 111 8.36 -2.69 -13.73
C LEU A 111 8.19 -3.66 -12.55
N LEU A 112 8.84 -3.39 -11.41
CA LEU A 112 8.69 -4.19 -10.20
C LEU A 112 7.27 -4.08 -9.62
N CYS A 113 6.68 -2.89 -9.59
CA CYS A 113 5.28 -2.71 -9.21
C CYS A 113 4.32 -3.48 -10.13
N ILE A 114 4.52 -3.39 -11.45
CA ILE A 114 3.72 -4.12 -12.45
C ILE A 114 3.88 -5.63 -12.26
N TYR A 115 5.10 -6.11 -12.05
CA TYR A 115 5.39 -7.51 -11.79
C TYR A 115 4.65 -7.99 -10.53
N LEU A 116 4.86 -7.34 -9.38
CA LEU A 116 4.23 -7.73 -8.11
C LEU A 116 2.70 -7.77 -8.21
N TYR A 117 2.10 -6.83 -8.94
CA TYR A 117 0.65 -6.77 -9.10
C TYR A 117 0.12 -7.80 -10.11
N ILE A 118 0.60 -7.79 -11.37
CA ILE A 118 0.06 -8.66 -12.43
C ILE A 118 0.42 -10.12 -12.19
N TYR A 119 1.68 -10.42 -11.90
CA TYR A 119 2.11 -11.79 -11.66
C TYR A 119 1.44 -12.35 -10.39
N GLY A 120 1.34 -11.54 -9.32
CA GLY A 120 0.59 -11.91 -8.12
C GLY A 120 -0.89 -12.19 -8.41
N PHE A 121 -1.53 -11.42 -9.28
CA PHE A 121 -2.92 -11.64 -9.66
C PHE A 121 -3.13 -12.99 -10.38
N ILE A 122 -2.23 -13.35 -11.29
CA ILE A 122 -2.30 -14.58 -12.09
C ILE A 122 -2.07 -15.81 -11.21
N VAL A 123 -1.04 -15.79 -10.36
CA VAL A 123 -0.65 -16.95 -9.54
C VAL A 123 -1.40 -17.01 -8.20
N LYS A 124 -2.20 -15.97 -7.88
CA LYS A 124 -2.86 -15.81 -6.56
C LYS A 124 -1.87 -15.74 -5.40
N GLU A 125 -0.77 -15.05 -5.64
CA GLU A 125 0.30 -14.82 -4.68
C GLU A 125 0.47 -13.32 -4.39
N TYR A 126 1.36 -12.98 -3.45
CA TYR A 126 1.65 -11.60 -3.05
C TYR A 126 0.39 -10.86 -2.56
N CYS A 127 0.03 -9.74 -3.21
CA CYS A 127 -1.16 -8.93 -2.90
C CYS A 127 -2.49 -9.68 -3.04
N PHE A 128 -2.49 -10.84 -3.70
CA PHE A 128 -3.68 -11.67 -3.93
C PHE A 128 -3.62 -13.01 -3.19
N CYS A 129 -2.68 -13.17 -2.25
CA CYS A 129 -2.57 -14.35 -1.40
C CYS A 129 -3.77 -14.46 -0.45
N ASP A 130 -4.30 -15.67 -0.25
CA ASP A 130 -5.43 -15.93 0.67
C ASP A 130 -5.11 -15.52 2.12
N LYS A 131 -3.82 -15.56 2.50
CA LYS A 131 -3.36 -15.11 3.80
C LYS A 131 -3.31 -13.57 3.82
N LYS A 132 -4.33 -12.95 4.43
CA LYS A 132 -4.47 -11.49 4.57
C LYS A 132 -3.17 -10.78 5.01
N CYS A 133 -2.45 -11.33 5.99
CA CYS A 133 -1.21 -10.73 6.48
C CYS A 133 -0.13 -10.61 5.38
N VAL A 134 -0.01 -11.63 4.53
CA VAL A 134 0.95 -11.67 3.42
C VAL A 134 0.53 -10.68 2.35
N ALA A 135 -0.75 -10.70 1.96
CA ALA A 135 -1.30 -9.76 0.99
C ALA A 135 -1.11 -8.29 1.40
N GLN A 136 -1.40 -7.96 2.65
CA GLN A 136 -1.21 -6.61 3.19
C GLN A 136 0.27 -6.19 3.20
N THR A 137 1.17 -7.11 3.51
CA THR A 137 2.62 -6.84 3.52
C THR A 137 3.13 -6.52 2.13
N TYR A 138 2.77 -7.31 1.12
CA TYR A 138 3.18 -7.05 -0.26
C TYR A 138 2.51 -5.81 -0.86
N HIS A 139 1.28 -5.50 -0.46
CA HIS A 139 0.62 -4.24 -0.83
C HIS A 139 1.38 -3.03 -0.28
N PHE A 140 1.81 -3.09 0.99
CA PHE A 140 2.68 -2.07 1.58
C PHE A 140 4.01 -1.95 0.83
N VAL A 141 4.66 -3.08 0.51
CA VAL A 141 5.91 -3.09 -0.27
C VAL A 141 5.72 -2.42 -1.63
N MET A 142 4.60 -2.68 -2.32
CA MET A 142 4.26 -1.99 -3.56
C MET A 142 4.12 -0.47 -3.39
N HIS A 143 3.45 0.00 -2.33
CA HIS A 143 3.35 1.44 -2.03
C HIS A 143 4.72 2.08 -1.82
N VAL A 144 5.62 1.40 -1.10
CA VAL A 144 6.99 1.88 -0.87
C VAL A 144 7.78 1.97 -2.17
N ILE A 145 7.80 0.90 -2.98
CA ILE A 145 8.54 0.88 -4.27
C ILE A 145 7.99 1.96 -5.21
N SER A 146 6.66 2.06 -5.32
CA SER A 146 6.00 3.07 -6.13
C SER A 146 6.37 4.49 -5.67
N SER A 147 6.29 4.74 -4.37
CA SER A 147 6.66 6.04 -3.79
C SER A 147 8.12 6.39 -4.04
N ILE A 148 9.06 5.44 -3.93
CA ILE A 148 10.46 5.66 -4.29
C ILE A 148 10.56 6.09 -5.76
N GLY A 149 9.95 5.36 -6.69
CA GLY A 149 9.94 5.72 -8.11
C GLY A 149 9.42 7.13 -8.37
N HIS A 150 8.36 7.53 -7.67
CA HIS A 150 7.79 8.87 -7.78
C HIS A 150 8.68 9.97 -7.18
N HIS A 151 9.40 9.73 -6.07
CA HIS A 151 10.40 10.70 -5.57
C HIS A 151 11.49 10.93 -6.61
N PHE A 152 11.99 9.87 -7.26
CA PHE A 152 12.99 10.03 -8.32
C PHE A 152 12.46 10.84 -9.53
N ILE A 153 11.17 10.70 -9.89
CA ILE A 153 10.55 11.58 -10.91
C ILE A 153 10.52 13.03 -10.44
N ILE A 154 10.16 13.27 -9.18
CA ILE A 154 10.05 14.62 -8.62
C ILE A 154 11.41 15.33 -8.63
N TYR A 155 12.49 14.63 -8.26
CA TYR A 155 13.87 15.14 -8.22
C TYR A 155 14.63 15.15 -9.56
N LEU A 156 14.04 14.56 -10.61
CA LEU A 156 14.56 14.70 -11.97
C LEU A 156 14.45 16.16 -12.41
#